data_AF-A0A0G2F7K0-F1
#
_entry.id   AF-A0A0G2F7K0-F1
#
_cell.length_a   1.000
_cell.length_b   1.000
_cell.length_c   1.000
_cell.angle_alpha   90.00
_cell.angle_beta   90.00
_cell.angle_gamma   90.00
#
_symmetry.space_group_name_H-M   'P 1'
#
loop_
_entity.id
_entity.type
_entity.pdbx_description
1 polymer ?
#
loop_
_entity_poly.entity_id
_entity_poly.type
_entity_poly.pdbx_seq_one_letter_code
_entity_poly.pdbx_strand_id
1 'polypeptide(L)'
;MAEVTALDGLEALHRELVAVCEHRFESLHLLEQELDAHAEAFKKLLDKRPRSNASRDAVKTGKITVDDEKYSINAEFQELALQLADELDLDEVDSAKLLLDSQDDTRILGRPLLECGVIRFHQQRRYLLDCMRLCVQIRTSDDEELDSLQDAFGTYVTEHIYGGRDNAKIVSRCMAAMQDIKNWLQKLADRMTTANVVYAGAAPRLPYHEVVEFSRVSLAQQHELLALIMASAIEKRHTKPDDFKQLLKYLQKVDRYDHLLVHFFPVIGAYVSCFGSPEGSSSVDEGQDFNKLICKQSDDDTWVMPYLHAAVQVWWIAEYSGWFNQIGETGRQKFDEEMFFVPFTEAMKAGAFDFILSVAADTHFAGCGAKRTNNASSVKPMNKIWI
;
A
#
# COMPACT_ATOMS: atom_id res chain seq x y z
N MET A 1 -16.07 -31.11 7.21
CA MET A 1 -15.78 -29.66 7.21
C MET A 1 -14.47 -29.51 6.48
N ALA A 2 -14.42 -28.69 5.43
CA ALA A 2 -13.15 -28.35 4.79
C ALA A 2 -12.25 -27.68 5.83
N GLU A 3 -10.95 -27.95 5.79
CA GLU A 3 -9.98 -27.21 6.60
C GLU A 3 -10.06 -25.72 6.23
N VAL A 4 -9.98 -24.84 7.23
CA VAL A 4 -10.07 -23.40 7.04
C VAL A 4 -8.84 -22.96 6.25
N THR A 5 -9.04 -22.44 5.04
CA THR A 5 -7.92 -22.00 4.20
C THR A 5 -7.38 -20.65 4.68
N ALA A 6 -6.17 -20.28 4.24
CA ALA A 6 -5.57 -18.99 4.61
C ALA A 6 -6.44 -17.79 4.19
N LEU A 7 -7.16 -17.89 3.06
CA LEU A 7 -8.09 -16.84 2.64
C LEU A 7 -9.30 -16.75 3.57
N ASP A 8 -9.90 -17.89 3.92
CA ASP A 8 -11.08 -17.92 4.80
C ASP A 8 -10.78 -17.29 6.17
N GLY A 9 -9.59 -17.58 6.73
CA GLY A 9 -9.14 -16.95 7.98
C GLY A 9 -8.98 -15.43 7.86
N LEU A 10 -8.40 -14.94 6.76
CA LEU A 10 -8.27 -13.49 6.52
C LEU A 10 -9.63 -12.81 6.31
N GLU A 11 -10.58 -13.47 5.64
CA GLU A 11 -11.94 -12.95 5.47
C GLU A 11 -12.71 -12.92 6.80
N ALA A 12 -12.49 -13.92 7.66
CA ALA A 12 -13.04 -13.95 9.01
C ALA A 12 -12.49 -12.79 9.85
N LEU A 13 -11.16 -12.63 9.92
CA LEU A 13 -10.52 -11.50 10.61
C LEU A 13 -11.03 -10.15 10.09
N HIS A 14 -11.08 -9.99 8.77
CA HIS A 14 -11.57 -8.76 8.15
C HIS A 14 -13.01 -8.44 8.58
N ARG A 15 -13.91 -9.43 8.59
CA ARG A 15 -15.30 -9.23 9.02
C ARG A 15 -15.39 -8.77 10.47
N GLU A 16 -14.59 -9.34 11.37
CA GLU A 16 -14.57 -8.94 12.78
C GLU A 16 -14.00 -7.52 12.95
N LEU A 17 -12.94 -7.16 12.22
CA LEU A 17 -12.39 -5.80 12.23
C LEU A 17 -13.38 -4.76 11.69
N VAL A 18 -14.11 -5.09 10.62
CA VAL A 18 -15.19 -4.23 10.10
C VAL A 18 -16.31 -4.08 11.12
N ALA A 19 -16.68 -5.15 11.83
CA ALA A 19 -17.69 -5.07 12.89
C ALA A 19 -17.27 -4.09 13.99
N VAL A 20 -16.01 -4.11 14.42
CA VAL A 20 -15.47 -3.13 15.39
C VAL A 20 -15.54 -1.71 14.85
N CYS A 21 -15.16 -1.48 13.59
CA CYS A 21 -15.28 -0.17 12.95
C CYS A 21 -16.74 0.32 12.79
N GLU A 22 -17.71 -0.59 12.85
CA GLU A 22 -19.15 -0.31 12.83
C GLU A 22 -19.78 -0.37 14.24
N HIS A 23 -18.96 -0.25 15.29
CA HIS A 23 -19.37 -0.21 16.70
C HIS A 23 -20.08 -1.48 17.19
N ARG A 24 -19.77 -2.62 16.58
CA ARG A 24 -20.26 -3.95 16.96
C ARG A 24 -19.17 -4.72 17.69
N PHE A 25 -19.33 -4.85 19.00
CA PHE A 25 -18.32 -5.40 19.91
C PHE A 25 -18.69 -6.77 20.50
N GLU A 26 -19.73 -7.43 19.98
CA GLU A 26 -20.24 -8.68 20.54
C GLU A 26 -19.23 -9.85 20.42
N SER A 27 -18.33 -9.77 19.46
CA SER A 27 -17.40 -10.85 19.06
C SER A 27 -15.93 -10.53 19.32
N LEU A 28 -15.60 -9.60 20.24
CA LEU A 28 -14.21 -9.18 20.49
C LEU A 28 -13.25 -10.35 20.84
N HIS A 29 -13.75 -11.39 21.51
CA HIS A 29 -12.93 -12.58 21.81
C HIS A 29 -12.52 -13.34 20.54
N LEU A 30 -13.40 -13.41 19.53
CA LEU A 30 -13.06 -14.03 18.24
C LEU A 30 -12.03 -13.19 17.50
N LEU A 31 -12.18 -11.87 17.54
CA LEU A 31 -11.21 -10.95 16.97
C LEU A 31 -9.81 -11.13 17.56
N GLU A 32 -9.70 -11.27 18.89
CA GLU A 32 -8.43 -11.52 19.57
C GLU A 32 -7.76 -12.83 19.07
N GLN A 33 -8.53 -13.92 18.98
CA GLN A 33 -8.04 -15.20 18.46
C GLN A 33 -7.56 -15.10 17.01
N GLU A 34 -8.32 -14.40 16.15
CA GLU A 34 -7.97 -14.21 14.75
C GLU A 34 -6.72 -13.32 14.60
N LEU A 35 -6.59 -12.26 15.40
CA LEU A 35 -5.38 -11.42 15.41
C LEU A 35 -4.14 -12.25 15.76
N ASP A 36 -4.21 -13.07 16.81
CA ASP A 36 -3.11 -13.95 17.20
C ASP A 36 -2.75 -14.96 16.10
N ALA A 37 -3.76 -15.53 15.43
CA ALA A 37 -3.56 -16.49 14.34
C ALA A 37 -2.84 -15.87 13.12
N HIS A 38 -3.07 -14.60 12.83
CA HIS A 38 -2.51 -13.88 11.67
C HIS A 38 -1.29 -12.99 12.00
N ALA A 39 -0.87 -12.94 13.27
CA ALA A 39 0.23 -12.10 13.75
C ALA A 39 1.54 -12.28 12.96
N GLU A 40 1.92 -13.53 12.64
CA GLU A 40 3.13 -13.81 11.86
C GLU A 40 2.98 -13.45 10.38
N ALA A 41 1.78 -13.56 9.81
CA ALA A 41 1.49 -13.09 8.47
C ALA A 41 1.62 -11.56 8.40
N PHE A 42 1.17 -10.84 9.43
CA PHE A 42 1.34 -9.40 9.52
C PHE A 42 2.81 -8.98 9.54
N LYS A 43 3.63 -9.66 10.35
CA LYS A 43 5.08 -9.41 10.39
C LYS A 43 5.75 -9.65 9.04
N LYS A 44 5.28 -10.61 8.24
CA LYS A 44 5.80 -10.91 6.89
C LYS A 44 5.33 -9.93 5.80
N LEU A 45 4.32 -9.09 6.05
CA LEU A 45 3.77 -8.16 5.07
C LEU A 45 3.39 -8.89 3.76
N LEU A 46 4.10 -8.61 2.66
CA LEU A 46 3.87 -9.25 1.36
C LEU A 46 5.06 -10.10 0.91
N ASP A 47 5.94 -10.46 1.85
CA ASP A 47 7.11 -11.29 1.59
C ASP A 47 6.66 -12.65 1.07
N LYS A 48 7.07 -12.97 -0.16
CA LYS A 48 6.81 -14.25 -0.81
C LYS A 48 8.10 -15.03 -1.00
N ARG A 49 8.02 -16.36 -0.93
CA ARG A 49 9.19 -17.20 -1.28
C ARG A 49 9.42 -17.10 -2.79
N PRO A 50 10.64 -16.76 -3.23
CA PRO A 50 10.95 -16.73 -4.65
C PRO A 50 11.00 -18.16 -5.18
N ARG A 51 10.93 -18.26 -6.52
CA ARG A 51 11.06 -19.53 -7.23
C ARG A 51 12.35 -20.26 -6.89
N SER A 52 12.28 -21.60 -6.85
CA SER A 52 13.40 -22.44 -6.43
C SER A 52 13.48 -23.71 -7.26
N ASN A 53 14.67 -24.03 -7.79
CA ASN A 53 14.89 -25.29 -8.50
C ASN A 53 14.58 -26.51 -7.63
N ALA A 54 14.84 -26.43 -6.31
CA ALA A 54 14.53 -27.51 -5.39
C ALA A 54 13.00 -27.73 -5.27
N SER A 55 12.23 -26.66 -5.15
CA SER A 55 10.76 -26.70 -5.10
C SER A 55 10.18 -27.16 -6.43
N ARG A 56 10.75 -26.70 -7.54
CA ARG A 56 10.39 -27.14 -8.90
C ARG A 56 10.59 -28.65 -9.09
N ASP A 57 11.72 -29.18 -8.65
CA ASP A 57 12.00 -30.61 -8.74
C ASP A 57 11.07 -31.42 -7.83
N ALA A 58 10.76 -30.91 -6.62
CA ALA A 58 9.78 -31.52 -5.73
C ALA A 58 8.40 -31.66 -6.39
N VAL A 59 7.89 -30.60 -7.02
CA VAL A 59 6.61 -30.64 -7.76
C VAL A 59 6.66 -31.66 -8.90
N LYS A 60 7.75 -31.71 -9.68
CA LYS A 60 7.92 -32.67 -10.79
C LYS A 60 7.97 -34.14 -10.35
N THR A 61 8.30 -34.43 -9.09
CA THR A 61 8.24 -35.81 -8.58
C THR A 61 6.82 -36.33 -8.42
N GLY A 62 5.82 -35.44 -8.45
CA GLY A 62 4.42 -35.75 -8.19
C GLY A 62 4.09 -35.97 -6.71
N LYS A 63 5.05 -35.73 -5.80
CA LYS A 63 4.83 -35.82 -4.35
C LYS A 63 5.34 -34.54 -3.69
N ILE A 64 4.42 -33.79 -3.09
CA ILE A 64 4.72 -32.55 -2.37
C ILE A 64 4.33 -32.67 -0.91
N THR A 65 4.94 -31.85 -0.07
CA THR A 65 4.55 -31.70 1.34
C THR A 65 4.10 -30.26 1.56
N VAL A 66 2.88 -30.08 2.06
CA VAL A 66 2.22 -28.80 2.30
C VAL A 66 1.65 -28.86 3.71
N ASP A 67 1.98 -27.89 4.56
CA ASP A 67 1.52 -27.82 5.97
C ASP A 67 1.67 -29.16 6.74
N ASP A 68 2.84 -29.79 6.60
CA ASP A 68 3.19 -31.10 7.17
C ASP A 68 2.40 -32.31 6.64
N GLU A 69 1.54 -32.10 5.65
CA GLU A 69 0.78 -33.14 4.97
C GLU A 69 1.37 -33.50 3.60
N LYS A 70 1.31 -34.79 3.23
CA LYS A 70 1.86 -35.29 1.97
C LYS A 70 0.78 -35.49 0.93
N TYR A 71 0.96 -34.85 -0.22
CA TYR A 71 0.05 -34.92 -1.35
C TYR A 71 0.69 -35.66 -2.53
N SER A 72 -0.13 -36.40 -3.27
CA SER A 72 0.23 -36.96 -4.57
C SER A 72 -0.50 -36.20 -5.66
N ILE A 73 0.24 -35.54 -6.55
CA ILE A 73 -0.30 -34.68 -7.61
C ILE A 73 -0.07 -35.29 -9.00
N ASN A 74 -1.10 -35.22 -9.86
CA ASN A 74 -1.03 -35.75 -11.23
C ASN A 74 -0.25 -34.79 -12.17
N ALA A 75 0.04 -35.23 -13.40
CA ALA A 75 0.84 -34.44 -14.35
C ALA A 75 0.18 -33.10 -14.72
N GLU A 76 -1.15 -33.08 -14.86
CA GLU A 76 -1.91 -31.85 -15.16
C GLU A 76 -1.78 -30.82 -14.03
N PHE A 77 -1.91 -31.25 -12.77
CA PHE A 77 -1.74 -30.39 -11.61
C PHE A 77 -0.29 -29.89 -11.47
N GLN A 78 0.70 -30.72 -11.80
CA GLN A 78 2.10 -30.30 -11.83
C GLN A 78 2.31 -29.18 -12.85
N GLU A 79 1.76 -29.30 -14.06
CA GLU A 79 1.84 -28.26 -15.08
C GLU A 79 1.16 -26.95 -14.61
N LEU A 80 -0.02 -27.04 -14.00
CA LEU A 80 -0.73 -25.87 -13.46
C LEU A 80 0.07 -25.19 -12.34
N ALA A 81 0.67 -25.95 -11.41
CA ALA A 81 1.48 -25.40 -10.34
C ALA A 81 2.72 -24.66 -10.87
N LEU A 82 3.37 -25.22 -11.90
CA LEU A 82 4.50 -24.57 -12.56
C LEU A 82 4.08 -23.31 -13.32
N GLN A 83 2.95 -23.34 -14.02
CA GLN A 83 2.39 -22.16 -14.70
C GLN A 83 2.03 -21.06 -13.72
N LEU A 84 1.43 -21.39 -12.58
CA LEU A 84 1.10 -20.41 -11.54
C LEU A 84 2.37 -19.79 -10.92
N ALA A 85 3.38 -20.61 -10.67
CA ALA A 85 4.69 -20.14 -10.18
C ALA A 85 5.36 -19.17 -11.17
N ASP A 86 5.27 -19.46 -12.47
CA ASP A 86 5.75 -18.56 -13.54
C ASP A 86 4.93 -17.25 -13.62
N GLU A 87 3.61 -17.34 -13.44
CA GLU A 87 2.71 -16.18 -13.52
C GLU A 87 2.89 -15.22 -12.35
N LEU A 88 2.98 -15.76 -11.13
CA LEU A 88 3.05 -15.00 -9.88
C LEU A 88 4.47 -14.75 -9.37
N ASP A 89 5.48 -15.35 -10.02
CA ASP A 89 6.87 -15.37 -9.55
C ASP A 89 6.95 -15.83 -8.08
N LEU A 90 6.37 -17.01 -7.83
CA LEU A 90 6.16 -17.60 -6.51
C LEU A 90 6.82 -18.99 -6.47
N ASP A 91 7.29 -19.43 -5.30
CA ASP A 91 7.77 -20.79 -5.08
C ASP A 91 6.79 -21.85 -5.61
N GLU A 92 7.32 -22.89 -6.24
CA GLU A 92 6.52 -23.92 -6.91
C GLU A 92 5.66 -24.74 -5.93
N VAL A 93 6.11 -24.96 -4.69
CA VAL A 93 5.33 -25.66 -3.66
C VAL A 93 4.27 -24.73 -3.07
N ASP A 94 4.58 -23.46 -2.85
CA ASP A 94 3.57 -22.45 -2.44
C ASP A 94 2.47 -22.28 -3.49
N SER A 95 2.86 -22.33 -4.78
CA SER A 95 1.92 -22.30 -5.90
C SER A 95 1.03 -23.54 -5.92
N ALA A 96 1.59 -24.72 -5.64
CA ALA A 96 0.82 -25.95 -5.52
C ALA A 96 -0.17 -25.91 -4.35
N LYS A 97 0.25 -25.43 -3.17
CA LYS A 97 -0.63 -25.19 -2.01
C LYS A 97 -1.81 -24.30 -2.38
N LEU A 98 -1.53 -23.17 -3.02
CA LEU A 98 -2.54 -22.21 -3.42
C LEU A 98 -3.56 -22.82 -4.41
N LEU A 99 -3.11 -23.70 -5.32
CA LEU A 99 -4.01 -24.42 -6.22
C LEU A 99 -4.85 -25.49 -5.51
N LEU A 100 -4.31 -26.17 -4.48
CA LEU A 100 -5.10 -27.08 -3.64
C LEU A 100 -6.23 -26.33 -2.95
N ASP A 101 -5.90 -25.18 -2.36
CA ASP A 101 -6.87 -24.30 -1.71
C ASP A 101 -7.92 -23.74 -2.69
N SER A 102 -7.59 -23.62 -3.98
CA SER A 102 -8.47 -23.04 -5.02
C SER A 102 -9.39 -24.04 -5.71
N GLN A 103 -9.38 -25.33 -5.33
CA GLN A 103 -10.14 -26.36 -6.05
C GLN A 103 -11.64 -26.09 -6.06
N ASP A 104 -12.21 -25.70 -4.91
CA ASP A 104 -13.63 -25.38 -4.77
C ASP A 104 -14.01 -24.08 -5.52
N ASP A 105 -13.07 -23.16 -5.69
CA ASP A 105 -13.28 -21.87 -6.37
C ASP A 105 -13.61 -22.07 -7.85
N THR A 106 -13.15 -23.16 -8.48
CA THR A 106 -13.47 -23.46 -9.88
C THR A 106 -14.98 -23.57 -10.12
N ARG A 107 -15.70 -24.19 -9.17
CA ARG A 107 -17.16 -24.32 -9.19
C ARG A 107 -17.85 -23.02 -8.80
N ILE A 108 -17.30 -22.29 -7.83
CA ILE A 108 -17.91 -21.06 -7.29
C ILE A 108 -17.80 -19.91 -8.29
N LEU A 109 -16.61 -19.72 -8.88
CA LEU A 109 -16.29 -18.64 -9.81
C LEU A 109 -16.57 -19.01 -11.27
N GLY A 110 -16.72 -20.30 -11.57
CA GLY A 110 -16.90 -20.80 -12.95
C GLY A 110 -15.67 -20.58 -13.83
N ARG A 111 -14.47 -20.64 -13.23
CA ARG A 111 -13.19 -20.33 -13.88
C ARG A 111 -12.22 -21.52 -13.84
N PRO A 112 -11.25 -21.59 -14.76
CA PRO A 112 -10.17 -22.56 -14.70
C PRO A 112 -9.38 -22.46 -13.38
N LEU A 113 -8.82 -23.59 -12.93
CA LEU A 113 -8.09 -23.68 -11.66
C LEU A 113 -6.89 -22.71 -11.59
N LEU A 114 -6.18 -22.51 -12.70
CA LEU A 114 -5.09 -21.54 -12.78
C LEU A 114 -5.56 -20.11 -12.49
N GLU A 115 -6.69 -19.70 -13.10
CA GLU A 115 -7.29 -18.38 -12.88
C GLU A 115 -7.73 -18.20 -11.42
N CYS A 116 -8.32 -19.24 -10.83
CA CYS A 116 -8.72 -19.24 -9.42
C CYS A 116 -7.51 -19.06 -8.50
N GLY A 117 -6.40 -19.74 -8.78
CA GLY A 117 -5.14 -19.56 -8.04
C GLY A 117 -4.63 -18.12 -8.08
N VAL A 118 -4.62 -17.49 -9.26
CA VAL A 118 -4.23 -16.08 -9.41
C VAL A 118 -5.17 -15.17 -8.59
N ILE A 119 -6.48 -15.38 -8.70
CA ILE A 119 -7.47 -14.59 -7.95
C ILE A 119 -7.25 -14.72 -6.45
N ARG A 120 -7.13 -15.96 -5.95
CA ARG A 120 -6.95 -16.26 -4.53
C ARG A 120 -5.67 -15.64 -3.98
N PHE A 121 -4.55 -15.70 -4.71
CA PHE A 121 -3.29 -15.03 -4.32
C PHE A 121 -3.47 -13.53 -4.09
N HIS A 122 -4.12 -12.87 -5.05
CA HIS A 122 -4.35 -11.43 -4.98
C HIS A 122 -5.35 -11.05 -3.88
N GLN A 123 -6.38 -11.87 -3.66
CA GLN A 123 -7.33 -11.68 -2.56
C GLN A 123 -6.67 -11.81 -1.20
N GLN A 124 -5.88 -12.87 -0.96
CA GLN A 124 -5.17 -13.08 0.30
C GLN A 124 -4.29 -11.87 0.65
N ARG A 125 -3.47 -11.39 -0.30
CA ARG A 125 -2.63 -10.21 -0.11
C ARG A 125 -3.44 -8.94 0.18
N ARG A 126 -4.54 -8.73 -0.55
CA ARG A 126 -5.40 -7.56 -0.34
C ARG A 126 -6.06 -7.59 1.04
N TYR A 127 -6.66 -8.70 1.44
CA TYR A 127 -7.30 -8.82 2.76
C TYR A 127 -6.29 -8.68 3.89
N LEU A 128 -5.09 -9.24 3.76
CA LEU A 128 -4.02 -9.07 4.74
C LEU A 128 -3.72 -7.57 4.98
N LEU A 129 -3.52 -6.80 3.91
CA LEU A 129 -3.23 -5.37 4.00
C LEU A 129 -4.44 -4.56 4.50
N ASP A 130 -5.66 -4.93 4.10
CA ASP A 130 -6.86 -4.23 4.55
C ASP A 130 -7.14 -4.48 6.04
N CYS A 131 -6.88 -5.69 6.53
CA CYS A 131 -6.91 -5.98 7.96
C CYS A 131 -5.87 -5.14 8.71
N MET A 132 -4.64 -5.02 8.19
CA MET A 132 -3.63 -4.12 8.78
C MET A 132 -4.12 -2.66 8.81
N ARG A 133 -4.71 -2.18 7.70
CA ARG A 133 -5.25 -0.83 7.60
C ARG A 133 -6.39 -0.61 8.62
N LEU A 134 -7.28 -1.58 8.81
CA LEU A 134 -8.34 -1.52 9.81
C LEU A 134 -7.77 -1.47 11.23
N CYS A 135 -6.77 -2.30 11.56
CA CYS A 135 -6.09 -2.23 12.86
C CYS A 135 -5.47 -0.86 13.12
N VAL A 136 -4.84 -0.29 12.09
CA VAL A 136 -4.28 1.07 12.13
C VAL A 136 -5.40 2.11 12.32
N GLN A 137 -6.50 2.00 11.59
CA GLN A 137 -7.63 2.91 11.68
C GLN A 137 -8.25 2.90 13.09
N ILE A 138 -8.46 1.72 13.69
CA ILE A 138 -9.02 1.60 15.05
C ILE A 138 -8.09 2.30 16.05
N ARG A 139 -6.78 2.07 15.93
CA ARG A 139 -5.77 2.72 16.78
C ARG A 139 -5.77 4.25 16.66
N THR A 140 -6.02 4.80 15.47
CA THR A 140 -5.90 6.24 15.19
C THR A 140 -7.26 6.92 15.04
N SER A 141 -8.34 6.28 15.49
CA SER A 141 -9.68 6.85 15.40
C SER A 141 -9.83 8.02 16.38
N ASP A 142 -10.48 9.09 15.96
CA ASP A 142 -10.93 10.17 16.85
C ASP A 142 -12.30 9.87 17.47
N ASP A 143 -12.78 8.63 17.32
CA ASP A 143 -14.07 8.17 17.82
C ASP A 143 -13.97 7.71 19.28
N GLU A 144 -14.64 8.44 20.17
CA GLU A 144 -14.69 8.17 21.62
C GLU A 144 -15.17 6.75 21.95
N GLU A 145 -16.00 6.12 21.11
CA GLU A 145 -16.46 4.75 21.33
C GLU A 145 -15.33 3.71 21.16
N LEU A 146 -14.26 4.06 20.45
CA LEU A 146 -13.10 3.19 20.21
C LEU A 146 -11.94 3.45 21.18
N ASP A 147 -12.01 4.47 22.04
CA ASP A 147 -10.94 4.84 22.98
C ASP A 147 -10.45 3.66 23.83
N SER A 148 -11.39 2.81 24.28
CA SER A 148 -11.07 1.63 25.09
C SER A 148 -10.25 0.56 24.34
N LEU A 149 -10.31 0.55 23.01
CA LEU A 149 -9.61 -0.40 22.15
C LEU A 149 -8.33 0.19 21.55
N GLN A 150 -8.20 1.51 21.49
CA GLN A 150 -7.05 2.20 20.88
C GLN A 150 -5.71 1.78 21.49
N ASP A 151 -5.64 1.59 22.82
CA ASP A 151 -4.42 1.16 23.50
C ASP A 151 -4.03 -0.27 23.13
N ALA A 152 -5.00 -1.20 23.12
CA ALA A 152 -4.77 -2.59 22.76
C ALA A 152 -4.32 -2.73 21.30
N PHE A 153 -5.03 -2.07 20.38
CA PHE A 153 -4.64 -1.98 18.97
C PHE A 153 -3.33 -1.22 18.78
N GLY A 154 -3.06 -0.22 19.63
CA GLY A 154 -1.80 0.52 19.67
C GLY A 154 -0.60 -0.39 19.87
N THR A 155 -0.64 -1.22 20.91
CA THR A 155 0.39 -2.22 21.19
C THR A 155 0.47 -3.23 20.05
N TYR A 156 -0.66 -3.79 19.62
CA TYR A 156 -0.70 -4.81 18.58
C TYR A 156 -0.12 -4.31 17.23
N VAL A 157 -0.56 -3.15 16.75
CA VAL A 157 -0.06 -2.52 15.51
C VAL A 157 1.44 -2.26 15.63
N THR A 158 1.90 -1.72 16.75
CA THR A 158 3.32 -1.45 16.94
C THR A 158 4.15 -2.73 16.93
N GLU A 159 3.69 -3.82 17.57
CA GLU A 159 4.42 -5.08 17.64
C GLU A 159 4.39 -5.88 16.32
N HIS A 160 3.21 -6.07 15.73
CA HIS A 160 3.00 -7.02 14.65
C HIS A 160 3.02 -6.38 13.25
N ILE A 161 2.68 -5.10 13.12
CA ILE A 161 2.65 -4.40 11.83
C ILE A 161 3.88 -3.53 11.65
N TYR A 162 4.20 -2.67 12.62
CA TYR A 162 5.34 -1.75 12.50
C TYR A 162 6.69 -2.38 12.84
N GLY A 163 6.69 -3.55 13.51
CA GLY A 163 7.89 -4.32 13.84
C GLY A 163 8.64 -3.81 15.08
N GLY A 164 7.94 -3.15 16.01
CA GLY A 164 8.49 -2.57 17.24
C GLY A 164 9.19 -1.22 17.03
N ARG A 165 9.59 -0.57 18.14
CA ARG A 165 10.29 0.74 18.08
C ARG A 165 11.73 0.62 17.58
N ASP A 166 12.43 -0.46 17.91
CA ASP A 166 13.86 -0.63 17.61
C ASP A 166 14.14 -1.19 16.20
N ASN A 167 13.12 -1.77 15.55
CA ASN A 167 13.25 -2.39 14.23
C ASN A 167 12.25 -1.77 13.23
N ALA A 168 12.13 -0.43 13.28
CA ALA A 168 11.34 0.40 12.37
C ALA A 168 11.81 0.28 10.91
N LYS A 169 11.50 -0.86 10.29
CA LYS A 169 11.73 -1.18 8.87
C LYS A 169 10.42 -1.18 8.10
N ILE A 170 9.28 -0.93 8.74
CA ILE A 170 7.99 -0.97 8.07
C ILE A 170 7.92 0.01 6.90
N VAL A 171 8.44 1.23 7.07
CA VAL A 171 8.47 2.26 6.02
C VAL A 171 9.27 1.80 4.80
N SER A 172 10.48 1.29 5.00
CA SER A 172 11.32 0.77 3.90
C SER A 172 10.75 -0.51 3.28
N ARG A 173 10.11 -1.38 4.06
CA ARG A 173 9.42 -2.58 3.56
C ARG A 173 8.18 -2.25 2.74
N CYS A 174 7.37 -1.29 3.18
CA CYS A 174 6.24 -0.77 2.41
C CYS A 174 6.73 -0.17 1.10
N MET A 175 7.77 0.67 1.13
CA MET A 175 8.36 1.26 -0.07
C MET A 175 8.85 0.19 -1.06
N ALA A 176 9.56 -0.85 -0.57
CA ALA A 176 10.00 -1.97 -1.40
C ALA A 176 8.81 -2.74 -2.00
N ALA A 177 7.80 -3.06 -1.20
CA ALA A 177 6.60 -3.76 -1.67
C ALA A 177 5.80 -2.94 -2.70
N MET A 178 5.69 -1.62 -2.52
CA MET A 178 5.07 -0.71 -3.49
C MET A 178 5.85 -0.69 -4.82
N GLN A 179 7.18 -0.67 -4.76
CA GLN A 179 8.03 -0.76 -5.95
C GLN A 179 7.89 -2.11 -6.67
N ASP A 180 7.81 -3.21 -5.93
CA ASP A 180 7.58 -4.54 -6.50
C ASP A 180 6.22 -4.63 -7.20
N ILE A 181 5.17 -4.03 -6.60
CA ILE A 181 3.84 -3.94 -7.22
C ILE A 181 3.89 -3.09 -8.50
N LYS A 182 4.58 -1.94 -8.49
CA LYS A 182 4.78 -1.11 -9.69
C LYS A 182 5.47 -1.90 -10.81
N ASN A 183 6.52 -2.64 -10.48
CA ASN A 183 7.22 -3.50 -11.43
C ASN A 183 6.32 -4.62 -11.97
N TRP A 184 5.47 -5.19 -11.12
CA TRP A 184 4.51 -6.22 -11.53
C TRP A 184 3.46 -5.65 -12.49
N LEU A 185 2.87 -4.50 -12.18
CA LEU A 185 1.94 -3.80 -13.06
C LEU A 185 2.55 -3.53 -14.44
N GLN A 186 3.83 -3.13 -14.49
CA GLN A 186 4.55 -2.94 -15.75
C GLN A 186 4.69 -4.27 -16.52
N LYS A 187 5.11 -5.36 -15.86
CA LYS A 187 5.19 -6.69 -16.48
C LYS A 187 3.84 -7.15 -17.05
N LEU A 188 2.73 -6.91 -16.35
CA LEU A 188 1.38 -7.22 -16.84
C LEU A 188 1.03 -6.38 -18.08
N ALA A 189 1.35 -5.09 -18.08
CA ALA A 189 1.12 -4.21 -19.23
C ALA A 189 1.94 -4.64 -20.47
N ASP A 190 3.20 -5.05 -20.28
CA ASP A 190 4.09 -5.53 -21.34
C ASP A 190 3.59 -6.86 -21.93
N ARG A 191 3.13 -7.78 -21.08
CA ARG A 191 2.49 -9.04 -21.48
C ARG A 191 1.24 -8.79 -22.32
N MET A 192 0.36 -7.89 -21.87
CA MET A 192 -0.87 -7.53 -22.58
C MET A 192 -0.58 -6.89 -23.94
N THR A 193 0.42 -6.01 -24.02
CA THR A 193 0.86 -5.39 -25.27
C THR A 193 1.38 -6.43 -26.25
N THR A 194 2.20 -7.37 -25.78
CA THR A 194 2.75 -8.45 -26.61
C THR A 194 1.64 -9.37 -27.12
N ALA A 195 0.69 -9.75 -26.26
CA ALA A 195 -0.46 -10.55 -26.67
C ALA A 195 -1.29 -9.82 -27.75
N ASN A 196 -1.61 -8.54 -27.55
CA ASN A 196 -2.37 -7.76 -28.53
C ASN A 196 -1.68 -7.69 -29.91
N VAL A 197 -0.35 -7.62 -29.96
CA VAL A 197 0.41 -7.63 -31.22
C VAL A 197 0.39 -9.01 -31.88
N VAL A 198 0.55 -10.09 -31.10
CA VAL A 198 0.59 -11.47 -31.62
C VAL A 198 -0.77 -11.93 -32.16
N TYR A 199 -1.86 -11.51 -31.51
CA TYR A 199 -3.22 -11.91 -31.85
C TYR A 199 -3.98 -10.88 -32.70
N ALA A 200 -3.29 -9.86 -33.23
CA ALA A 200 -3.87 -8.85 -34.11
C ALA A 200 -4.35 -9.47 -35.45
N GLY A 201 -5.59 -9.96 -35.48
CA GLY A 201 -6.22 -10.50 -36.70
C GLY A 201 -7.28 -11.57 -36.50
N ALA A 202 -7.40 -12.17 -35.31
CA ALA A 202 -8.45 -13.15 -34.98
C ALA A 202 -9.22 -12.68 -33.72
N ALA A 203 -10.53 -12.43 -33.87
CA ALA A 203 -11.44 -12.00 -32.79
C ALA A 203 -11.62 -13.07 -31.69
N PRO A 204 -12.40 -12.83 -30.61
CA PRO A 204 -12.58 -11.66 -29.74
C PRO A 204 -12.12 -11.95 -28.29
N ARG A 205 -11.54 -10.97 -27.57
CA ARG A 205 -11.01 -11.09 -26.18
C ARG A 205 -9.97 -12.20 -25.98
N LEU A 206 -8.77 -11.81 -25.52
CA LEU A 206 -7.76 -12.79 -25.10
C LEU A 206 -8.38 -13.71 -24.03
N PRO A 207 -8.22 -15.05 -24.13
CA PRO A 207 -8.38 -15.89 -22.95
C PRO A 207 -7.49 -15.28 -21.86
N TYR A 208 -7.96 -15.17 -20.62
CA TYR A 208 -7.29 -14.52 -19.48
C TYR A 208 -7.43 -12.99 -19.33
N HIS A 209 -8.10 -12.26 -20.24
CA HIS A 209 -8.24 -10.80 -20.10
C HIS A 209 -8.87 -10.36 -18.77
N GLU A 210 -9.90 -11.07 -18.30
CA GLU A 210 -10.60 -10.70 -17.06
C GLU A 210 -9.73 -10.87 -15.81
N VAL A 211 -8.89 -11.92 -15.78
CA VAL A 211 -7.97 -12.16 -14.67
C VAL A 211 -6.84 -11.15 -14.66
N VAL A 212 -6.31 -10.79 -15.84
CA VAL A 212 -5.30 -9.74 -15.94
C VAL A 212 -5.84 -8.40 -15.43
N GLU A 213 -7.08 -8.04 -15.80
CA GLU A 213 -7.74 -6.83 -15.29
C GLU A 213 -8.00 -6.91 -13.79
N PHE A 214 -8.43 -8.07 -13.27
CA PHE A 214 -8.59 -8.30 -11.84
C PHE A 214 -7.26 -8.10 -11.09
N SER A 215 -6.17 -8.71 -11.58
CA SER A 215 -4.83 -8.56 -11.01
C SER A 215 -4.37 -7.11 -11.04
N ARG A 216 -4.62 -6.38 -12.13
CA ARG A 216 -4.28 -4.95 -12.26
C ARG A 216 -4.98 -4.10 -11.18
N VAL A 217 -6.29 -4.29 -11.02
CA VAL A 217 -7.08 -3.58 -10.00
C VAL A 217 -6.64 -3.98 -8.58
N SER A 218 -6.46 -5.27 -8.32
CA SER A 218 -6.01 -5.75 -7.01
C SER A 218 -4.63 -5.22 -6.63
N LEU A 219 -3.69 -5.19 -7.58
CA LEU A 219 -2.35 -4.64 -7.35
C LEU A 219 -2.40 -3.14 -7.05
N ALA A 220 -3.23 -2.37 -7.76
CA ALA A 220 -3.43 -0.94 -7.45
C ALA A 220 -4.00 -0.75 -6.03
N GLN A 221 -4.98 -1.55 -5.62
CA GLN A 221 -5.53 -1.55 -4.26
C GLN A 221 -4.48 -1.93 -3.21
N GLN A 222 -3.65 -2.94 -3.47
CA GLN A 222 -2.56 -3.32 -2.57
C GLN A 222 -1.55 -2.17 -2.40
N HIS A 223 -1.22 -1.45 -3.49
CA HIS A 223 -0.34 -0.28 -3.44
C HIS A 223 -0.96 0.87 -2.65
N GLU A 224 -2.26 1.11 -2.77
CA GLU A 224 -3.00 2.09 -1.97
C GLU A 224 -2.95 1.75 -0.47
N LEU A 225 -3.28 0.51 -0.11
CA LEU A 225 -3.27 0.04 1.27
C LEU A 225 -1.89 0.16 1.91
N LEU A 226 -0.82 -0.20 1.18
CA LEU A 226 0.56 -0.03 1.63
C LEU A 226 0.91 1.43 1.88
N ALA A 227 0.45 2.36 1.02
CA ALA A 227 0.70 3.78 1.21
C ALA A 227 0.02 4.31 2.48
N LEU A 228 -1.20 3.87 2.77
CA LEU A 228 -1.93 4.25 4.00
C LEU A 228 -1.23 3.71 5.25
N ILE A 229 -0.81 2.45 5.23
CA ILE A 229 -0.04 1.84 6.34
C ILE A 229 1.28 2.58 6.55
N MET A 230 1.99 2.92 5.46
CA MET A 230 3.26 3.66 5.49
C MET A 230 3.08 5.08 6.04
N ALA A 231 2.08 5.82 5.57
CA ALA A 231 1.78 7.17 6.05
C ALA A 231 1.50 7.16 7.56
N SER A 232 0.66 6.24 8.03
CA SER A 232 0.37 6.11 9.46
C SER A 232 1.61 5.72 10.28
N ALA A 233 2.47 4.83 9.76
CA ALA A 233 3.72 4.50 10.42
C ALA A 233 4.64 5.73 10.58
N ILE A 234 4.70 6.60 9.58
CA ILE A 234 5.46 7.86 9.60
C ILE A 234 4.88 8.82 10.65
N GLU A 235 3.55 9.01 10.67
CA GLU A 235 2.85 9.84 11.67
C GLU A 235 3.11 9.35 13.11
N LYS A 236 3.17 8.03 13.30
CA LYS A 236 3.50 7.41 14.59
C LYS A 236 5.01 7.28 14.83
N ARG A 237 5.84 7.99 14.06
CA ARG A 237 7.29 8.14 14.25
C ARG A 237 8.08 6.83 14.09
N HIS A 238 7.56 5.88 13.33
CA HIS A 238 8.27 4.67 12.92
C HIS A 238 9.07 4.89 11.62
N THR A 239 9.81 6.00 11.54
CA THR A 239 10.57 6.41 10.34
C THR A 239 11.91 7.02 10.71
N LYS A 240 12.86 7.03 9.77
CA LYS A 240 14.16 7.71 9.90
C LYS A 240 14.31 8.82 8.85
N PRO A 241 15.19 9.82 9.08
CA PRO A 241 15.49 10.84 8.07
C PRO A 241 15.98 10.27 6.73
N ASP A 242 16.70 9.13 6.76
CA ASP A 242 17.17 8.49 5.53
C ASP A 242 16.01 7.94 4.69
N ASP A 243 14.93 7.45 5.30
CA ASP A 243 13.75 6.98 4.59
C ASP A 243 13.08 8.13 3.81
N PHE A 244 13.03 9.34 4.39
CA PHE A 244 12.51 10.52 3.68
C PHE A 244 13.41 10.93 2.50
N LYS A 245 14.74 10.90 2.69
CA LYS A 245 15.70 11.15 1.61
C LYS A 245 15.55 10.15 0.47
N GLN A 246 15.31 8.87 0.78
CA GLN A 246 15.05 7.83 -0.21
C GLN A 246 13.75 8.10 -0.98
N LEU A 247 12.68 8.53 -0.30
CA LEU A 247 11.44 8.94 -0.95
C LEU A 247 11.66 10.12 -1.92
N LEU A 248 12.35 11.18 -1.49
CA LEU A 248 12.64 12.33 -2.35
C LEU A 248 13.43 11.92 -3.61
N LYS A 249 14.44 11.06 -3.47
CA LYS A 249 15.20 10.49 -4.60
C LYS A 249 14.34 9.63 -5.53
N TYR A 250 13.34 8.94 -4.99
CA TYR A 250 12.37 8.20 -5.80
C TYR A 250 11.48 9.17 -6.59
N LEU A 251 10.90 10.18 -5.93
CA LEU A 251 10.01 11.16 -6.53
C LEU A 251 10.70 12.01 -7.61
N GLN A 252 11.99 12.33 -7.44
CA GLN A 252 12.83 12.98 -8.46
C GLN A 252 12.80 12.25 -9.81
N LYS A 253 12.69 10.92 -9.79
CA LYS A 253 12.74 10.04 -10.98
C LYS A 253 11.35 9.70 -11.53
N VAL A 254 10.28 10.11 -10.86
CA VAL A 254 8.92 9.84 -11.35
C VAL A 254 8.68 10.69 -12.59
N ASP A 255 8.27 10.03 -13.66
CA ASP A 255 8.16 10.59 -15.01
C ASP A 255 6.72 10.68 -15.52
N ARG A 256 5.76 10.21 -14.73
CA ARG A 256 4.35 10.17 -15.10
C ARG A 256 3.43 10.45 -13.92
N TYR A 257 2.34 11.15 -14.21
CA TYR A 257 1.20 11.27 -13.31
C TYR A 257 0.27 10.07 -13.50
N ASP A 258 0.23 9.19 -12.51
CA ASP A 258 -0.65 8.01 -12.47
C ASP A 258 -1.25 7.81 -11.06
N HIS A 259 -2.11 6.80 -10.92
CA HIS A 259 -2.78 6.52 -9.65
C HIS A 259 -1.78 6.09 -8.56
N LEU A 260 -0.64 5.49 -8.96
CA LEU A 260 0.40 5.08 -8.02
C LEU A 260 1.11 6.30 -7.43
N LEU A 261 1.37 7.34 -8.23
CA LEU A 261 1.90 8.61 -7.72
C LEU A 261 0.93 9.27 -6.75
N VAL A 262 -0.38 9.25 -7.04
CA VAL A 262 -1.41 9.79 -6.14
C VAL A 262 -1.37 9.11 -4.77
N HIS A 263 -1.14 7.79 -4.71
CA HIS A 263 -1.00 7.07 -3.43
C HIS A 263 0.16 7.58 -2.57
N PHE A 264 1.20 8.22 -3.14
CA PHE A 264 2.30 8.78 -2.34
C PHE A 264 1.95 10.12 -1.67
N PHE A 265 0.84 10.78 -2.00
CA PHE A 265 0.52 12.09 -1.41
C PHE A 265 0.31 12.04 0.11
N PRO A 266 -0.45 11.10 0.68
CA PRO A 266 -0.53 10.94 2.14
C PRO A 266 0.84 10.66 2.77
N VAL A 267 1.70 9.90 2.09
CA VAL A 267 3.07 9.60 2.57
C VAL A 267 3.94 10.86 2.58
N ILE A 268 3.86 11.69 1.54
CA ILE A 268 4.54 12.99 1.46
C ILE A 268 4.04 13.89 2.59
N GLY A 269 2.73 14.03 2.75
CA GLY A 269 2.13 14.85 3.82
C GLY A 269 2.59 14.41 5.22
N ALA A 270 2.61 13.10 5.47
CA ALA A 270 3.10 12.54 6.73
C ALA A 270 4.58 12.88 6.98
N TYR A 271 5.44 12.79 5.95
CA TYR A 271 6.86 13.17 6.07
C TYR A 271 7.06 14.66 6.27
N VAL A 272 6.35 15.49 5.52
CA VAL A 272 6.41 16.95 5.65
C VAL A 272 5.95 17.35 7.05
N SER A 273 4.88 16.75 7.58
CA SER A 273 4.43 17.01 8.95
C SER A 273 5.46 16.53 9.99
N CYS A 274 6.05 15.35 9.78
CA CYS A 274 6.98 14.73 10.72
C CYS A 274 8.34 15.46 10.82
N PHE A 275 8.86 15.93 9.69
CA PHE A 275 10.19 16.55 9.60
C PHE A 275 10.18 18.07 9.38
N GLY A 276 9.08 18.60 8.86
CA GLY A 276 8.91 20.02 8.54
C GLY A 276 8.11 20.79 9.60
N SER A 277 7.18 20.16 10.31
CA SER A 277 6.30 20.87 11.25
C SER A 277 6.88 20.95 12.68
N PRO A 278 6.63 22.04 13.44
CA PRO A 278 6.98 22.12 14.87
C PRO A 278 6.30 21.07 15.75
N GLU A 279 5.18 20.51 15.30
CA GLU A 279 4.47 19.41 15.99
C GLU A 279 5.08 18.04 15.71
N GLY A 280 6.04 17.98 14.77
CA GLY A 280 6.73 16.78 14.32
C GLY A 280 7.71 16.19 15.33
N SER A 281 8.64 15.37 14.83
CA SER A 281 9.72 14.75 15.63
C SER A 281 11.10 15.33 15.37
N SER A 282 11.23 16.20 14.37
CA SER A 282 12.52 16.76 13.97
C SER A 282 12.98 17.90 14.86
N SER A 283 14.29 18.11 14.86
CA SER A 283 14.90 19.35 15.34
C SER A 283 14.87 20.43 14.25
N VAL A 284 14.98 21.70 14.66
CA VAL A 284 15.12 22.84 13.72
C VAL A 284 16.30 22.65 12.76
N ASP A 285 17.40 22.06 13.24
CA ASP A 285 18.60 21.79 12.43
C ASP A 285 18.32 20.76 11.33
N GLU A 286 17.61 19.66 11.66
CA GLU A 286 17.17 18.66 10.67
C GLU A 286 16.19 19.27 9.66
N GLY A 287 15.25 20.09 10.12
CA GLY A 287 14.34 20.84 9.25
C GLY A 287 15.11 21.77 8.30
N GLN A 288 16.15 22.45 8.78
CA GLN A 288 16.99 23.31 7.94
C GLN A 288 17.73 22.50 6.86
N ASP A 289 18.20 21.30 7.18
CA ASP A 289 18.87 20.42 6.22
C ASP A 289 17.90 19.89 5.15
N PHE A 290 16.68 19.50 5.53
CA PHE A 290 15.65 19.15 4.56
C PHE A 290 15.19 20.35 3.73
N ASN A 291 15.10 21.55 4.31
CA ASN A 291 14.80 22.75 3.56
C ASN A 291 15.87 23.04 2.49
N LYS A 292 17.15 22.84 2.82
CA LYS A 292 18.23 22.93 1.80
C LYS A 292 18.04 21.87 0.72
N LEU A 293 17.73 20.63 1.09
CA LEU A 293 17.57 19.51 0.16
C LEU A 293 16.37 19.69 -0.80
N ILE A 294 15.25 20.22 -0.31
CA ILE A 294 14.01 20.36 -1.07
C ILE A 294 14.01 21.65 -1.91
N CYS A 295 14.53 22.75 -1.35
CA CYS A 295 14.43 24.07 -1.96
C CYS A 295 15.65 24.48 -2.79
N LYS A 296 16.86 23.96 -2.51
CA LYS A 296 18.03 24.29 -3.33
C LYS A 296 18.11 23.37 -4.54
N GLN A 297 18.13 23.95 -5.73
CA GLN A 297 18.42 23.22 -6.96
C GLN A 297 19.92 23.29 -7.23
N SER A 298 20.55 22.13 -7.32
CA SER A 298 21.84 21.96 -8.01
C SER A 298 21.58 21.35 -9.40
N ASP A 299 22.51 21.49 -10.34
CA ASP A 299 22.37 20.90 -11.69
C ASP A 299 22.15 19.37 -11.62
N ASP A 300 22.63 18.70 -10.56
CA ASP A 300 22.47 17.27 -10.30
C ASP A 300 21.12 16.87 -9.67
N ASP A 301 20.31 17.82 -9.19
CA ASP A 301 19.04 17.58 -8.47
C ASP A 301 17.78 17.81 -9.32
N THR A 302 17.89 17.66 -10.66
CA THR A 302 16.79 17.95 -11.58
C THR A 302 15.67 16.91 -11.46
N TRP A 303 14.46 17.36 -11.10
CA TRP A 303 13.26 16.52 -11.05
C TRP A 303 12.68 16.29 -12.46
N VAL A 304 12.35 15.04 -12.79
CA VAL A 304 11.75 14.70 -14.10
C VAL A 304 10.37 15.36 -14.28
N MET A 305 9.62 15.51 -13.19
CA MET A 305 8.34 16.24 -13.15
C MET A 305 8.50 17.54 -12.33
N PRO A 306 8.75 18.70 -12.98
CA PRO A 306 8.97 19.97 -12.28
C PRO A 306 7.78 20.43 -11.44
N TYR A 307 6.56 20.16 -11.89
CA TYR A 307 5.33 20.50 -11.16
C TYR A 307 5.11 19.64 -9.90
N LEU A 308 5.60 18.40 -9.90
CA LEU A 308 5.64 17.55 -8.69
C LEU A 308 6.64 18.12 -7.68
N HIS A 309 7.83 18.53 -8.13
CA HIS A 309 8.81 19.20 -7.27
C HIS A 309 8.24 20.47 -6.66
N ALA A 310 7.63 21.32 -7.49
CA ALA A 310 7.01 22.56 -7.07
C ALA A 310 5.92 22.32 -6.00
N ALA A 311 5.09 21.29 -6.17
CA ALA A 311 4.10 20.90 -5.16
C ALA A 311 4.73 20.48 -3.83
N VAL A 312 5.79 19.65 -3.86
CA VAL A 312 6.53 19.25 -2.66
C VAL A 312 7.18 20.46 -1.99
N GLN A 313 7.75 21.39 -2.75
CA GLN A 313 8.35 22.62 -2.24
C GLN A 313 7.34 23.51 -1.53
N VAL A 314 6.19 23.79 -2.15
CA VAL A 314 5.13 24.63 -1.56
C VAL A 314 4.61 24.01 -0.26
N TRP A 315 4.35 22.70 -0.26
CA TRP A 315 3.87 22.01 0.94
C TRP A 315 4.92 22.03 2.05
N TRP A 316 6.19 21.74 1.72
CA TRP A 316 7.29 21.82 2.67
C TRP A 316 7.44 23.20 3.30
N ILE A 317 7.48 24.26 2.48
CA ILE A 317 7.67 25.63 2.98
C ILE A 317 6.50 26.04 3.87
N ALA A 318 5.26 25.65 3.52
CA ALA A 318 4.08 25.95 4.32
C ALA A 318 4.23 25.39 5.75
N GLU A 319 4.56 24.11 5.90
CA GLU A 319 4.75 23.45 7.20
C GLU A 319 6.00 23.94 7.94
N TYR A 320 7.13 24.04 7.23
CA TYR A 320 8.41 24.45 7.82
C TYR A 320 8.41 25.89 8.33
N SER A 321 7.62 26.79 7.72
CA SER A 321 7.43 28.15 8.22
C SER A 321 6.82 28.18 9.63
N GLY A 322 6.09 27.13 10.04
CA GLY A 322 5.46 26.99 11.35
C GLY A 322 6.45 27.10 12.51
N TRP A 323 7.68 26.60 12.34
CA TRP A 323 8.74 26.73 13.35
C TRP A 323 9.03 28.18 13.72
N PHE A 324 8.98 29.10 12.76
CA PHE A 324 9.34 30.51 12.97
C PHE A 324 8.18 31.34 13.53
N ASN A 325 6.94 30.86 13.38
CA ASN A 325 5.76 31.46 13.98
C ASN A 325 5.68 31.19 15.50
N GLN A 326 6.25 30.08 15.99
CA GLN A 326 6.18 29.69 17.40
C GLN A 326 7.27 30.31 18.29
N ILE A 327 8.37 30.84 17.73
CA ILE A 327 9.56 31.29 18.48
C ILE A 327 9.47 32.78 18.93
N GLY A 328 8.30 33.42 18.80
CA GLY A 328 8.09 34.82 19.24
C GLY A 328 8.97 35.84 18.50
N GLU A 329 9.19 37.03 19.09
CA GLU A 329 9.94 38.14 18.45
C GLU A 329 11.38 37.77 18.06
N THR A 330 12.04 36.88 18.79
CA THR A 330 13.40 36.38 18.50
C THR A 330 13.46 35.41 17.30
N GLY A 331 12.39 34.65 17.06
CA GLY A 331 12.25 33.80 15.87
C GLY A 331 12.02 34.61 14.61
N ARG A 332 11.19 35.66 14.72
CA ARG A 332 10.97 36.64 13.64
C ARG A 332 12.23 37.34 13.17
N GLN A 333 13.21 37.58 14.04
CA GLN A 333 14.50 38.17 13.64
C GLN A 333 15.38 37.22 12.80
N LYS A 334 15.18 35.90 12.90
CA LYS A 334 15.82 34.89 12.04
C LYS A 334 14.96 34.47 10.85
N PHE A 335 13.69 34.88 10.84
CA PHE A 335 12.77 34.65 9.74
C PHE A 335 13.13 35.62 8.62
N ASP A 336 13.91 35.13 7.68
CA ASP A 336 14.18 35.83 6.44
C ASP A 336 12.97 35.60 5.52
N GLU A 337 12.05 36.57 5.47
CA GLU A 337 10.87 36.55 4.61
C GLU A 337 11.25 36.27 3.15
N GLU A 338 12.38 36.83 2.66
CA GLU A 338 12.82 36.60 1.28
C GLU A 338 13.27 35.14 1.06
N MET A 339 13.90 34.52 2.07
CA MET A 339 14.34 33.12 2.00
C MET A 339 13.17 32.14 1.81
N PHE A 340 11.98 32.44 2.32
CA PHE A 340 10.80 31.58 2.19
C PHE A 340 9.85 32.02 1.06
N PHE A 341 9.61 33.33 0.95
CA PHE A 341 8.63 33.87 0.03
C PHE A 341 9.03 33.72 -1.44
N VAL A 342 10.32 33.88 -1.75
CA VAL A 342 10.81 33.76 -3.14
C VAL A 342 10.66 32.31 -3.64
N PRO A 343 11.21 31.28 -2.97
CA PRO A 343 11.05 29.90 -3.42
C PRO A 343 9.58 29.46 -3.45
N PHE A 344 8.78 29.90 -2.49
CA PHE A 344 7.34 29.60 -2.46
C PHE A 344 6.61 30.19 -3.69
N THR A 345 6.87 31.45 -4.00
CA THR A 345 6.26 32.15 -5.14
C THR A 345 6.72 31.57 -6.47
N GLU A 346 7.99 31.18 -6.59
CA GLU A 346 8.53 30.49 -7.77
C GLU A 346 7.89 29.13 -7.97
N ALA A 347 7.76 28.33 -6.91
CA ALA A 347 7.09 27.03 -6.96
C ALA A 347 5.59 27.18 -7.32
N MET A 348 4.89 28.19 -6.80
CA MET A 348 3.53 28.50 -7.24
C MET A 348 3.46 28.80 -8.74
N LYS A 349 4.36 29.64 -9.27
CA LYS A 349 4.44 29.94 -10.71
C LYS A 349 4.80 28.72 -11.55
N ALA A 350 5.52 27.76 -10.98
CA ALA A 350 5.86 26.48 -11.61
C ALA A 350 4.70 25.45 -11.59
N GLY A 351 3.50 25.83 -11.13
CA GLY A 351 2.29 24.99 -11.21
C GLY A 351 2.05 24.12 -9.98
N ALA A 352 2.63 24.43 -8.83
CA ALA A 352 2.44 23.66 -7.59
C ALA A 352 0.96 23.45 -7.23
N PHE A 353 0.17 24.52 -7.23
CA PHE A 353 -1.26 24.45 -6.88
C PHE A 353 -2.11 23.81 -7.98
N ASP A 354 -1.76 23.95 -9.25
CA ASP A 354 -2.46 23.25 -10.33
C ASP A 354 -2.29 21.73 -10.17
N PHE A 355 -1.09 21.28 -9.79
CA PHE A 355 -0.82 19.87 -9.54
C PHE A 355 -1.55 19.35 -8.29
N ILE A 356 -1.44 20.06 -7.15
CA ILE A 356 -2.14 19.68 -5.90
C ILE A 356 -3.66 19.66 -6.12
N LEU A 357 -4.22 20.64 -6.84
CA LEU A 357 -5.64 20.69 -7.15
C LEU A 357 -6.07 19.53 -8.05
N SER A 358 -5.24 19.14 -9.04
CA SER A 358 -5.51 18.00 -9.90
C SER A 358 -5.59 16.70 -9.09
N VAL A 359 -4.64 16.49 -8.17
CA VAL A 359 -4.64 15.34 -7.27
C VAL A 359 -5.89 15.31 -6.37
N ALA A 360 -6.25 16.46 -5.81
CA ALA A 360 -7.46 16.58 -4.98
C ALA A 360 -8.75 16.34 -5.80
N ALA A 361 -8.80 16.81 -7.04
CA ALA A 361 -9.93 16.59 -7.92
C ALA A 361 -10.08 15.10 -8.26
N ASP A 362 -9.01 14.44 -8.68
CA ASP A 362 -9.03 13.04 -9.12
C ASP A 362 -9.42 12.08 -7.98
N THR A 363 -8.92 12.35 -6.76
CA THR A 363 -9.28 11.57 -5.56
C THR A 363 -10.73 11.80 -5.13
N HIS A 364 -11.27 13.01 -5.28
CA HIS A 364 -12.67 13.31 -4.96
C HIS A 364 -13.65 12.74 -6.00
N PHE A 365 -13.30 12.75 -7.29
CA PHE A 365 -14.15 12.17 -8.34
C PHE A 365 -14.19 10.64 -8.32
N ALA A 366 -13.10 9.97 -7.89
CA ALA A 366 -13.07 8.53 -7.70
C ALA A 366 -14.14 8.01 -6.72
N GLY A 367 -14.49 8.79 -5.68
CA GLY A 367 -15.56 8.46 -4.74
C GLY A 367 -16.99 8.79 -5.21
N CYS A 368 -17.14 9.67 -6.20
CA CYS A 368 -18.45 10.15 -6.67
C CYS A 368 -19.00 9.34 -7.87
N GLY A 369 -18.12 8.67 -8.62
CA GLY A 369 -18.48 7.81 -9.76
C GLY A 369 -19.20 6.50 -9.37
N ALA A 370 -18.98 5.99 -8.16
CA ALA A 370 -19.61 4.75 -7.66
C ALA A 370 -21.05 4.95 -7.16
N LYS A 371 -21.50 6.19 -6.94
CA LYS A 371 -22.84 6.49 -6.39
C LYS A 371 -23.95 6.71 -7.43
N ARG A 372 -23.65 6.62 -8.73
CA ARG A 372 -24.65 6.88 -9.80
C ARG A 372 -25.37 5.64 -10.35
N THR A 373 -25.04 4.43 -9.90
CA THR A 373 -25.77 3.21 -10.28
C THR A 373 -25.97 2.30 -9.07
N ASN A 374 -26.81 2.70 -8.12
CA ASN A 374 -27.81 1.86 -7.46
C ASN A 374 -28.46 2.65 -6.33
N ASN A 375 -29.78 2.83 -6.46
CA ASN A 375 -30.61 3.49 -5.46
C ASN A 375 -30.74 2.63 -4.19
N ALA A 376 -30.83 3.35 -3.07
CA ALA A 376 -31.42 2.97 -1.79
C ALA A 376 -30.61 2.07 -0.82
N SER A 377 -29.73 2.68 -0.03
CA SER A 377 -29.84 2.69 1.44
C SER A 377 -28.76 3.60 2.04
N SER A 378 -29.12 4.26 3.14
CA SER A 378 -28.45 5.40 3.73
C SER A 378 -27.15 5.05 4.43
N VAL A 379 -26.03 5.58 3.95
CA VAL A 379 -24.84 5.84 4.77
C VAL A 379 -24.40 7.27 4.49
N LYS A 380 -24.44 8.11 5.53
CA LYS A 380 -23.96 9.50 5.50
C LYS A 380 -22.45 9.49 5.25
N PRO A 381 -21.91 10.35 4.38
CA PRO A 381 -20.46 10.53 4.28
C PRO A 381 -19.96 11.28 5.54
N MET A 382 -19.01 10.68 6.26
CA MET A 382 -18.19 11.39 7.24
C MET A 382 -17.38 12.47 6.52
N ASN A 383 -17.55 13.71 6.95
CA ASN A 383 -16.78 14.86 6.50
C ASN A 383 -15.37 14.81 7.10
N LYS A 384 -14.38 14.87 6.20
CA LYS A 384 -13.20 15.77 6.19
C LYS A 384 -12.61 16.21 7.54
N ILE A 385 -11.29 16.07 7.68
CA ILE A 385 -10.34 17.20 7.60
C ILE A 385 -9.01 16.67 6.99
N TRP A 386 -8.62 17.23 5.86
CA TRP A 386 -7.21 17.41 5.46
C TRP A 386 -7.13 18.87 4.99
N ILE A 387 -6.51 19.72 5.80
CA ILE A 387 -5.91 20.99 5.41
C ILE A 387 -4.49 20.94 5.95
#